data_AF-A0A434A0P9-F1
#
_entry.id   AF-A0A434A0P9-F1
#
_cell.length_a   1.000
_cell.length_b   1.000
_cell.length_c   1.000
_cell.angle_alpha   90.00
_cell.angle_beta   90.00
_cell.angle_gamma   90.00
#
_symmetry.space_group_name_H-M   'P 1'
#
loop_
_entity.id
_entity.type
_entity.pdbx_description
1 polymer ?
#
loop_
_entity_poly.entity_id
_entity_poly.type
_entity_poly.pdbx_seq_one_letter_code
_entity_poly.pdbx_strand_id
1 'polypeptide(L)' 'MALFKTVELIAYTQRLELQREIMPLATVFTPHQKTELDSLYDKILEICHAAIIKEKEVIEPIIL' A
#
# COMPACT_ATOMS: atom_id res chain seq x y z
N MET A 1 10.48 12.42 13.25
CA MET A 1 10.12 11.09 13.79
C MET A 1 9.57 10.28 12.63
N ALA A 2 10.17 9.13 12.31
CA ALA A 2 9.60 8.24 11.31
C ALA A 2 8.27 7.71 11.86
N LEU A 3 7.17 7.98 11.16
CA LEU A 3 5.82 7.56 11.55
C LEU A 3 5.64 6.03 11.50
N PHE A 4 6.56 5.33 10.84
CA PHE A 4 6.56 3.89 10.67
C PHE A 4 7.97 3.32 10.74
N LYS A 5 8.14 2.19 11.44
CA LYS A 5 9.21 1.22 11.18
C LYS A 5 8.85 0.42 9.92
N THR A 6 9.84 -0.12 9.21
CA THR A 6 9.63 -0.89 7.97
C THR A 6 8.60 -2.02 8.13
N VAL A 7 8.61 -2.73 9.27
CA VAL A 7 7.64 -3.81 9.55
C VAL A 7 6.21 -3.29 9.67
N GLU A 8 6.03 -2.08 10.20
CA GLU A 8 4.72 -1.45 10.36
C GLU A 8 4.19 -0.97 9.02
N LEU A 9 5.08 -0.47 8.15
CA LEU A 9 4.74 -0.11 6.77
C LEU A 9 4.34 -1.35 5.94
N ILE A 10 5.06 -2.47 6.09
CA ILE A 10 4.69 -3.73 5.42
C ILE A 10 3.30 -4.21 5.88
N ALA A 11 3.06 -4.23 7.19
CA ALA A 11 1.77 -4.65 7.73
C ALA A 11 0.63 -3.73 7.28
N TYR A 12 0.87 -2.42 7.24
CA TYR A 12 -0.08 -1.44 6.70
C TYR A 12 -0.36 -1.69 5.21
N THR A 13 0.67 -1.96 4.41
CA THR A 13 0.54 -2.23 2.98
C THR A 13 -0.31 -3.47 2.71
N GLN A 14 -0.06 -4.57 3.42
CA GLN A 14 -0.85 -5.80 3.32
C GLN A 14 -2.33 -5.58 3.69
N ARG A 15 -2.61 -4.72 4.67
CA ARG A 15 -3.98 -4.35 5.03
C ARG A 15 -4.67 -3.59 3.91
N LEU A 16 -3.98 -2.68 3.23
CA LEU A 16 -4.53 -1.95 2.10
C LEU A 16 -4.82 -2.87 0.90
N GLU A 17 -3.93 -3.82 0.62
CA GLU A 17 -4.12 -4.83 -0.42
C GLU A 17 -5.40 -5.64 -0.15
N LEU A 18 -5.56 -6.14 1.08
CA LEU A 18 -6.77 -6.88 1.48
C LEU A 18 -8.03 -6.01 1.36
N GLN A 19 -7.97 -4.75 1.79
CA GLN A 19 -9.11 -3.82 1.71
C GLN A 19 -9.53 -3.57 0.26
N ARG A 20 -8.56 -3.46 -0.65
CA ARG A 20 -8.81 -3.32 -2.08
C ARG A 20 -9.45 -4.57 -2.65
N GLU A 21 -8.94 -5.76 -2.34
CA GLU A 21 -9.49 -7.04 -2.82
C GLU A 21 -10.96 -7.25 -2.42
N ILE A 22 -11.35 -6.81 -1.22
CA ILE A 22 -12.74 -6.93 -0.74
C ILE A 22 -13.64 -5.75 -1.16
N MET A 23 -13.09 -4.66 -1.68
CA MET A 23 -13.85 -3.46 -2.11
C MET A 23 -15.01 -3.78 -3.09
N PRO A 24 -14.85 -4.70 -4.07
CA PRO A 24 -15.96 -5.08 -4.95
C PRO A 24 -17.18 -5.62 -4.20
N LEU A 25 -16.97 -6.26 -3.04
CA LEU A 25 -18.02 -6.85 -2.20
C LEU A 25 -18.75 -5.81 -1.34
N ALA A 26 -18.20 -4.59 -1.19
CA ALA A 26 -18.81 -3.56 -0.36
C ALA A 26 -20.18 -3.13 -0.92
N THR A 27 -21.24 -3.23 -0.13
CA THR A 27 -22.60 -2.86 -0.54
C THR A 27 -22.93 -1.39 -0.32
N VAL A 28 -22.11 -0.69 0.45
CA VAL A 28 -22.31 0.71 0.87
C VAL A 28 -21.88 1.74 -0.18
N PHE A 29 -21.10 1.34 -1.18
CA PHE A 29 -20.57 2.22 -2.21
C PHE A 29 -21.22 1.96 -3.57
N THR A 30 -21.51 3.03 -4.29
CA THR A 30 -21.94 2.95 -5.70
C THR A 30 -20.80 2.39 -6.57
N PRO A 31 -21.09 1.83 -7.77
CA PRO A 31 -20.05 1.37 -8.68
C PRO A 31 -19.00 2.43 -9.01
N HIS A 32 -19.44 3.69 -9.20
CA HIS A 32 -18.53 4.79 -9.48
C HIS A 32 -17.57 5.07 -8.30
N GLN A 33 -18.10 5.13 -7.07
CA GLN A 33 -17.28 5.30 -5.86
C GLN A 33 -16.30 4.15 -5.66
N LYS A 34 -16.67 2.91 -6.01
CA LYS A 34 -15.74 1.77 -5.97
C LYS A 34 -14.57 1.96 -6.94
N THR A 35 -14.83 2.44 -8.16
CA THR A 35 -13.77 2.73 -9.14
C THR A 35 -12.84 3.86 -8.67
N GLU A 36 -13.41 4.93 -8.08
CA GLU A 36 -12.62 6.02 -7.49
C GLU A 36 -11.75 5.51 -6.33
N LEU A 37 -12.33 4.71 -5.43
CA LEU A 37 -11.59 4.11 -4.31
C LEU A 37 -10.49 3.18 -4.80
N ASP A 38 -10.74 2.33 -5.79
CA ASP A 38 -9.73 1.42 -6.35
C ASP A 38 -8.52 2.21 -6.89
N SER A 39 -8.79 3.30 -7.61
CA SER A 39 -7.74 4.20 -8.13
C SER A 39 -6.95 4.90 -7.00
N LEU A 40 -7.58 5.16 -5.86
CA LEU A 40 -6.90 5.71 -4.68
C LEU A 40 -6.03 4.64 -4.00
N TYR A 41 -6.53 3.40 -3.86
CA TYR A 41 -5.74 2.29 -3.33
C TYR A 41 -4.51 2.04 -4.19
N ASP A 42 -4.62 2.06 -5.52
CA ASP A 42 -3.48 1.93 -6.44
C ASP A 42 -2.38 2.93 -6.11
N LYS A 43 -2.72 4.21 -6.01
CA LYS A 43 -1.75 5.28 -5.71
C LYS A 43 -1.10 5.11 -4.34
N ILE A 44 -1.87 4.71 -3.33
CA ILE A 44 -1.32 4.51 -1.98
C ILE A 44 -0.39 3.30 -1.95
N LEU A 45 -0.76 2.20 -2.60
CA LEU A 45 0.03 0.98 -2.68
C LEU A 45 1.35 1.22 -3.43
N GLU A 46 1.30 1.94 -4.55
CA GLU A 46 2.51 2.34 -5.30
C GLU A 46 3.51 3.08 -4.41
N ILE A 47 3.04 4.08 -3.63
CA ILE A 47 3.88 4.83 -2.69
C ILE A 47 4.46 3.90 -1.60
N CYS A 48 3.63 3.02 -1.04
CA CYS A 48 4.06 2.11 0.02
C CYS A 48 5.10 1.10 -0.47
N HIS A 49 4.89 0.48 -1.63
CA HIS A 49 5.83 -0.46 -2.23
C HIS A 49 7.15 0.23 -2.58
N ALA A 50 7.11 1.42 -3.18
CA ALA A 50 8.32 2.19 -3.48
C ALA A 50 9.13 2.51 -2.21
N ALA A 51 8.46 2.89 -1.12
CA ALA A 51 9.10 3.15 0.16
C ALA A 51 9.71 1.88 0.78
N ILE A 52 9.01 0.74 0.71
CA ILE A 52 9.52 -0.56 1.19
C ILE A 52 10.76 -1.00 0.39
N ILE A 53 10.74 -0.84 -0.95
CA ILE A 53 11.87 -1.19 -1.81
C ILE A 53 13.09 -0.33 -1.48
N LYS A 54 12.91 0.99 -1.38
CA LYS A 54 13.99 1.92 -1.04
C LYS A 54 14.65 1.58 0.30
N GLU A 55 13.87 1.19 1.32
CA GLU A 55 14.40 0.75 2.60
C GLU A 55 15.19 -0.57 2.49
N LYS A 56 14.75 -1.51 1.63
CA LYS A 56 15.52 -2.74 1.36
C LYS A 56 16.87 -2.45 0.70
N GLU A 57 16.92 -1.55 -0.28
CA GLU A 57 18.16 -1.10 -0.95
C GLU A 57 19.13 -0.35 -0.02
N VAL A 58 18.63 0.23 1.07
CA VAL A 58 19.48 0.89 2.09
C VAL A 58 20.07 -0.13 3.07
N ILE A 59 19.38 -1.25 3.32
CA ILE A 59 19.82 -2.29 4.26
C ILE A 59 20.76 -3.31 3.59
N GLU A 60 20.53 -3.65 2.32
CA GLU A 60 21.48 -4.40 1.51
C GLU A 60 22.45 -3.39 0.85
N PRO A 61 23.71 -3.27 1.32
CA PRO A 61 24.64 -2.37 0.66
C PRO A 61 24.78 -2.83 -0.78
N ILE A 62 24.59 -1.90 -1.72
CA ILE A 62 25.03 -2.07 -3.10
C ILE A 62 26.52 -2.41 -3.03
N ILE A 63 26.83 -3.70 -3.18
CA ILE A 63 28.21 -4.18 -3.34
C ILE A 63 28.59 -3.78 -4.76
N LEU A 64 29.15 -2.57 -4.87
CA LEU A 64 29.88 -2.07 -6.04
C LEU A 64 31.24 -2.77 -6.15
#